data_AF-A0A350CUU2-F1
#
_entry.id   AF-A0A350CUU2-F1
#
_cell.length_a   1.000
_cell.length_b   1.000
_cell.length_c   1.000
_cell.angle_alpha   90.00
_cell.angle_beta   90.00
_cell.angle_gamma   90.00
#
_symmetry.space_group_name_H-M   'P 1'
#
loop_
_entity.id
_entity.type
_entity.pdbx_description
1 polymer ?
#
loop_
_entity_poly.entity_id
_entity_poly.type
_entity_poly.pdbx_seq_one_letter_code
_entity_poly.pdbx_strand_id
1 'polypeptide(L)'
;MQAATYSGDVCAVKASNLTIRGVNGRPKINANGKAALSKGTWVIQGNNVTVDNVEMYGAKVADKNGAALRLEGTNFTLRNSFLHDNENGILSGANTASTVTIEYTEFGRNGYGDGYSHNLYIGKVAKLYFRYNFSHDANVGHNLKSRALYNMIAYNRFSSLRAGETGSTAAGKPSYEINVPNGGTTYIIGNVIMQPASNNNPAMVSYGEEGVGDRKTDLYVINNTFVNDESSRGTFVTVRNAATPAKLINNIFSGGGTVTTQSSAVQKTNYRSVSGDFVNKAAYDLRPVSGTQIVNAGSNPGTSSGGLSLKATASYKHTASYASRSTLGGAIDIGAYEIQ
;
A
#
# COMPACT_ATOMS: atom_id res chain seq x y z
N MET A 1 17.58 -18.88 7.36
CA MET A 1 17.56 -19.59 6.07
C MET A 1 18.68 -19.03 5.21
N GLN A 2 19.55 -19.87 4.66
CA GLN A 2 20.63 -19.43 3.78
C GLN A 2 20.06 -18.91 2.45
N ALA A 3 20.79 -18.04 1.77
CA ALA A 3 20.42 -17.62 0.42
C ALA A 3 20.53 -18.79 -0.56
N ALA A 4 19.37 -19.29 -1.01
CA ALA A 4 19.22 -20.33 -2.01
C ALA A 4 17.81 -20.28 -2.58
N THR A 5 17.57 -21.03 -3.66
CA THR A 5 16.21 -21.29 -4.14
C THR A 5 15.67 -22.56 -3.48
N TYR A 6 14.56 -22.41 -2.77
CA TYR A 6 13.78 -23.47 -2.13
C TYR A 6 12.55 -23.73 -2.98
N SER A 7 12.53 -24.86 -3.69
CA SER A 7 11.47 -25.21 -4.65
C SER A 7 10.48 -26.19 -4.04
N GLY A 8 9.19 -25.83 -4.03
CA GLY A 8 8.13 -26.62 -3.42
C GLY A 8 8.14 -26.61 -1.88
N ASP A 9 8.94 -25.73 -1.26
CA ASP A 9 9.10 -25.63 0.19
C ASP A 9 7.92 -24.88 0.83
N VAL A 10 6.79 -25.58 0.90
CA VAL A 10 5.54 -25.09 1.46
C VAL A 10 5.32 -25.66 2.85
N CYS A 11 4.79 -24.84 3.75
CA CYS A 11 4.71 -25.20 5.17
C CYS A 11 3.51 -24.57 5.89
N ALA A 12 2.93 -25.31 6.84
CA ALA A 12 2.10 -24.72 7.89
C ALA A 12 3.00 -24.37 9.09
N VAL A 13 3.26 -23.08 9.28
CA VAL A 13 4.11 -22.57 10.37
C VAL A 13 3.26 -22.49 11.64
N LYS A 14 3.31 -23.55 12.46
CA LYS A 14 2.54 -23.67 13.71
C LYS A 14 3.21 -23.01 14.93
N ALA A 15 4.54 -22.88 14.90
CA ALA A 15 5.30 -22.33 16.01
C ALA A 15 5.02 -20.83 16.19
N SER A 16 4.83 -20.41 17.44
CA SER A 16 4.66 -19.01 17.82
C SER A 16 5.99 -18.39 18.24
N ASN A 17 6.07 -17.05 18.29
CA ASN A 17 7.27 -16.29 18.66
C ASN A 17 8.49 -16.67 17.80
N LEU A 18 8.23 -16.92 16.52
CA LEU A 18 9.22 -17.39 15.57
C LEU A 18 9.69 -16.25 14.67
N THR A 19 10.99 -16.14 14.46
CA THR A 19 11.56 -15.33 13.37
C THR A 19 12.11 -16.25 12.29
N ILE A 20 11.58 -16.13 11.08
CA ILE A 20 12.09 -16.79 9.87
C ILE A 20 12.83 -15.71 9.08
N ARG A 21 14.16 -15.81 9.00
CA ARG A 21 15.01 -14.79 8.37
C ARG A 21 15.94 -15.37 7.32
N GLY A 22 15.99 -14.73 6.15
CA GLY A 22 17.04 -14.94 5.16
C GLY A 22 18.38 -14.34 5.62
N VAL A 23 19.47 -15.10 5.50
CA VAL A 23 20.84 -14.67 5.83
C VAL A 23 21.76 -14.92 4.64
N ASN A 24 22.83 -14.12 4.55
CA ASN A 24 23.83 -14.19 3.47
C ASN A 24 23.23 -13.99 2.06
N GLY A 25 22.23 -13.12 1.95
CA GLY A 25 21.43 -12.88 0.74
C GLY A 25 19.96 -13.17 0.97
N ARG A 26 19.15 -13.07 -0.09
CA ARG A 26 17.70 -13.30 -0.04
C ARG A 26 17.35 -14.71 -0.53
N PRO A 27 16.89 -15.63 0.34
CA PRO A 27 16.32 -16.90 -0.09
C PRO A 27 15.08 -16.70 -0.96
N LYS A 28 14.95 -17.55 -1.97
CA LYS A 28 13.84 -17.56 -2.92
C LYS A 28 12.95 -18.77 -2.66
N ILE A 29 11.73 -18.55 -2.22
CA ILE A 29 10.76 -19.59 -1.89
C ILE A 29 9.76 -19.69 -3.03
N ASN A 30 9.97 -20.68 -3.89
CA ASN A 30 9.11 -20.98 -5.04
C ASN A 30 8.08 -22.03 -4.62
N ALA A 31 6.78 -21.72 -4.71
CA ALA A 31 5.74 -22.69 -4.41
C ALA A 31 5.77 -23.91 -5.33
N ASN A 32 6.23 -23.76 -6.59
CA ASN A 32 6.45 -24.82 -7.57
C ASN A 32 5.28 -25.84 -7.68
N GLY A 33 4.05 -25.34 -7.78
CA GLY A 33 2.84 -26.17 -7.88
C GLY A 33 2.45 -26.90 -6.58
N LYS A 34 3.12 -26.62 -5.46
CA LYS A 34 2.76 -27.09 -4.13
C LYS A 34 2.07 -25.97 -3.36
N ALA A 35 1.24 -26.35 -2.39
CA ALA A 35 0.61 -25.41 -1.46
C ALA A 35 0.38 -26.10 -0.11
N ALA A 36 0.77 -25.43 0.97
CA ALA A 36 0.42 -25.86 2.31
C ALA A 36 -1.08 -25.66 2.54
N LEU A 37 -1.73 -26.73 3.02
CA LEU A 37 -3.15 -26.76 3.36
C LEU A 37 -4.07 -26.29 2.23
N SER A 38 -3.66 -26.45 0.96
CA SER A 38 -4.35 -25.92 -0.21
C SER A 38 -4.60 -24.41 -0.18
N LYS A 39 -3.79 -23.64 0.57
CA LYS A 39 -3.99 -22.20 0.81
C LYS A 39 -2.85 -21.31 0.33
N GLY A 40 -1.59 -21.77 0.36
CA GLY A 40 -0.47 -20.91 0.03
C GLY A 40 0.91 -21.54 0.21
N THR A 41 1.97 -20.77 -0.03
CA THR A 41 3.35 -21.20 0.20
C THR A 41 3.56 -21.45 1.69
N TRP A 42 3.41 -20.42 2.53
CA TRP A 42 3.42 -20.58 3.98
C TRP A 42 2.09 -20.16 4.61
N VAL A 43 1.49 -21.07 5.39
CA VAL A 43 0.32 -20.78 6.22
C VAL A 43 0.79 -20.51 7.65
N ILE A 44 0.73 -19.26 8.06
CA ILE A 44 1.21 -18.77 9.36
C ILE A 44 0.11 -18.96 10.39
N GLN A 45 0.14 -20.09 11.11
CA GLN A 45 -0.82 -20.42 12.17
C GLN A 45 -0.32 -20.00 13.56
N GLY A 46 1.00 -19.93 13.74
CA GLY A 46 1.61 -19.45 14.97
C GLY A 46 1.40 -17.96 15.21
N ASN A 47 1.41 -17.57 16.49
CA ASN A 47 1.30 -16.18 16.91
C ASN A 47 2.66 -15.48 16.94
N ASN A 48 2.69 -14.16 16.77
CA ASN A 48 3.90 -13.33 16.86
C ASN A 48 5.02 -13.81 15.92
N VAL A 49 4.68 -14.18 14.69
CA VAL A 49 5.65 -14.64 13.69
C VAL A 49 6.22 -13.43 12.94
N THR A 50 7.54 -13.41 12.78
CA THR A 50 8.25 -12.47 11.93
C THR A 50 8.86 -13.20 10.74
N VAL A 51 8.59 -12.71 9.53
CA VAL A 51 9.27 -13.12 8.30
C VAL A 51 10.12 -11.95 7.81
N ASP A 52 11.39 -12.21 7.53
CA ASP A 52 12.38 -11.17 7.23
C ASP A 52 13.31 -11.61 6.09
N ASN A 53 13.50 -10.74 5.10
CA ASN A 53 14.43 -10.95 3.99
C ASN A 53 14.16 -12.24 3.20
N VAL A 54 12.95 -12.39 2.65
CA VAL A 54 12.60 -13.52 1.75
C VAL A 54 12.03 -13.01 0.43
N GLU A 55 12.25 -13.75 -0.64
CA GLU A 55 11.53 -13.63 -1.92
C GLU A 55 10.55 -14.80 -2.01
N MET A 56 9.27 -14.56 -2.28
CA MET A 56 8.25 -15.62 -2.34
C MET A 56 7.36 -15.47 -3.58
N TYR A 57 7.23 -16.56 -4.35
CA TYR A 57 6.50 -16.53 -5.62
C TYR A 57 5.90 -17.88 -6.03
N GLY A 58 4.96 -17.80 -6.98
CA GLY A 58 4.38 -18.96 -7.67
C GLY A 58 3.22 -19.65 -6.94
N ALA A 59 2.72 -19.11 -5.82
CA ALA A 59 1.61 -19.72 -5.10
C ALA A 59 0.31 -19.68 -5.93
N LYS A 60 -0.21 -20.87 -6.26
CA LYS A 60 -1.45 -21.07 -7.00
C LYS A 60 -2.22 -22.24 -6.41
N VAL A 61 -3.51 -22.08 -6.17
CA VAL A 61 -4.39 -23.12 -5.60
C VAL A 61 -5.69 -23.22 -6.38
N ALA A 62 -6.44 -24.31 -6.20
CA ALA A 62 -7.68 -24.56 -6.94
C ALA A 62 -8.72 -23.43 -6.78
N ASP A 63 -8.78 -22.82 -5.59
CA ASP A 63 -9.70 -21.72 -5.24
C ASP A 63 -9.25 -20.35 -5.79
N LYS A 64 -8.15 -20.28 -6.55
CA LYS A 64 -7.65 -19.06 -7.20
C LYS A 64 -7.26 -17.95 -6.22
N ASN A 65 -6.93 -18.32 -4.99
CA ASN A 65 -6.58 -17.39 -3.91
C ASN A 65 -5.29 -17.76 -3.16
N GLY A 66 -4.44 -18.58 -3.78
CA GLY A 66 -3.18 -19.08 -3.25
C GLY A 66 -2.24 -17.96 -2.84
N ALA A 67 -1.93 -17.88 -1.54
CA ALA A 67 -1.12 -16.79 -1.01
C ALA A 67 0.36 -17.17 -0.87
N ALA A 68 1.31 -16.25 -1.07
CA ALA A 68 2.67 -16.48 -0.56
C ALA A 68 2.64 -16.64 0.96
N LEU A 69 1.91 -15.76 1.64
CA LEU A 69 1.67 -15.82 3.08
C LEU A 69 0.17 -15.80 3.40
N ARG A 70 -0.34 -16.91 3.93
CA ARG A 70 -1.70 -17.01 4.48
C ARG A 70 -1.64 -16.82 5.99
N LEU A 71 -2.22 -15.73 6.50
CA LEU A 71 -2.16 -15.41 7.94
C LEU A 71 -3.39 -15.94 8.67
N GLU A 72 -3.17 -16.86 9.61
CA GLU A 72 -4.21 -17.46 10.46
C GLU A 72 -3.94 -17.25 11.95
N GLY A 73 -2.70 -16.97 12.34
CA GLY A 73 -2.30 -16.63 13.70
C GLY A 73 -2.59 -15.17 14.10
N THR A 74 -2.23 -14.85 15.34
CA THR A 74 -2.35 -13.50 15.93
C THR A 74 -0.99 -12.81 15.94
N ASN A 75 -0.96 -11.58 15.46
CA ASN A 75 0.23 -10.75 15.25
C ASN A 75 1.21 -11.33 14.23
N PHE A 76 1.55 -10.50 13.25
CA PHE A 76 2.47 -10.88 12.19
C PHE A 76 3.33 -9.70 11.77
N THR A 77 4.61 -9.95 11.50
CA THR A 77 5.51 -8.96 10.92
C THR A 77 6.17 -9.49 9.65
N LEU A 78 6.10 -8.71 8.58
CA LEU A 78 6.89 -8.93 7.36
C LEU A 78 7.83 -7.75 7.15
N ARG A 79 9.09 -8.05 6.84
CA ARG A 79 10.07 -7.01 6.53
C ARG A 79 11.08 -7.42 5.46
N ASN A 80 11.64 -6.43 4.77
CA ASN A 80 12.75 -6.59 3.82
C ASN A 80 12.50 -7.65 2.73
N SER A 81 11.26 -7.91 2.35
CA SER A 81 10.88 -9.06 1.54
C SER A 81 10.36 -8.65 0.16
N PHE A 82 10.20 -9.63 -0.73
CA PHE A 82 9.60 -9.42 -2.06
C PHE A 82 8.61 -10.53 -2.37
N LEU A 83 7.32 -10.20 -2.49
CA LEU A 83 6.26 -11.16 -2.73
C LEU A 83 5.63 -10.89 -4.09
N HIS A 84 5.80 -11.80 -5.04
CA HIS A 84 5.38 -11.57 -6.42
C HIS A 84 4.92 -12.82 -7.16
N ASP A 85 4.16 -12.63 -8.24
CA ASP A 85 3.69 -13.72 -9.12
C ASP A 85 2.95 -14.85 -8.36
N ASN A 86 2.19 -14.48 -7.33
CA ASN A 86 1.26 -15.36 -6.61
C ASN A 86 -0.18 -14.99 -6.96
N GLU A 87 -1.16 -15.84 -6.63
CA GLU A 87 -2.57 -15.40 -6.68
C GLU A 87 -2.82 -14.31 -5.61
N ASN A 88 -2.28 -14.46 -4.40
CA ASN A 88 -2.18 -13.37 -3.43
C ASN A 88 -0.75 -13.23 -2.89
N GLY A 89 -0.25 -12.01 -2.68
CA GLY A 89 0.98 -11.83 -1.91
C GLY A 89 0.72 -12.20 -0.45
N ILE A 90 -0.19 -11.46 0.19
CA ILE A 90 -0.69 -11.78 1.53
C ILE A 90 -2.20 -11.94 1.50
N LEU A 91 -2.71 -12.96 2.20
CA LEU A 91 -4.14 -13.13 2.45
C LEU A 91 -4.37 -13.48 3.91
N SER A 92 -5.23 -12.72 4.58
CA SER A 92 -5.56 -12.92 6.00
C SER A 92 -7.07 -12.91 6.25
N GLY A 93 -7.48 -13.63 7.30
CA GLY A 93 -8.86 -13.64 7.81
C GLY A 93 -9.14 -12.53 8.82
N ALA A 94 -10.28 -12.63 9.50
CA ALA A 94 -10.62 -11.75 10.61
C ALA A 94 -9.92 -12.22 11.90
N ASN A 95 -9.26 -11.29 12.59
CA ASN A 95 -8.71 -11.48 13.92
C ASN A 95 -8.50 -10.12 14.58
N THR A 96 -9.49 -9.64 15.33
CA THR A 96 -9.46 -8.31 15.95
C THR A 96 -8.49 -8.17 17.13
N ALA A 97 -7.78 -9.25 17.51
CA ALA A 97 -6.64 -9.18 18.42
C ALA A 97 -5.30 -8.97 17.68
N SER A 98 -5.27 -9.13 16.35
CA SER A 98 -4.05 -9.15 15.57
C SER A 98 -3.57 -7.75 15.16
N THR A 99 -2.28 -7.49 15.32
CA THR A 99 -1.55 -6.41 14.67
C THR A 99 -0.69 -6.97 13.53
N VAL A 100 -0.91 -6.48 12.32
CA VAL A 100 -0.09 -6.83 11.15
C VAL A 100 0.84 -5.66 10.82
N THR A 101 2.14 -5.92 10.78
CA THR A 101 3.17 -4.93 10.45
C THR A 101 3.92 -5.36 9.20
N ILE A 102 4.00 -4.48 8.21
CA ILE A 102 4.66 -4.74 6.92
C ILE A 102 5.54 -3.53 6.60
N GLU A 103 6.85 -3.77 6.48
CA GLU A 103 7.81 -2.70 6.25
C GLU A 103 8.89 -3.09 5.24
N TYR A 104 9.44 -2.12 4.52
CA TYR A 104 10.57 -2.35 3.60
C TYR A 104 10.34 -3.49 2.61
N THR A 105 9.09 -3.73 2.24
CA THR A 105 8.68 -4.89 1.46
C THR A 105 8.14 -4.46 0.11
N GLU A 106 8.49 -5.23 -0.92
CA GLU A 106 8.00 -5.06 -2.27
C GLU A 106 6.92 -6.11 -2.59
N PHE A 107 5.89 -5.69 -3.30
CA PHE A 107 4.82 -6.55 -3.83
C PHE A 107 4.58 -6.21 -5.29
N GLY A 108 4.64 -7.22 -6.15
CA GLY A 108 4.50 -7.04 -7.59
C GLY A 108 3.76 -8.19 -8.24
N ARG A 109 2.90 -7.93 -9.23
CA ARG A 109 2.31 -8.98 -10.09
C ARG A 109 1.56 -10.10 -9.36
N ASN A 110 1.06 -9.86 -8.15
CA ASN A 110 0.15 -10.83 -7.54
C ASN A 110 -1.27 -10.57 -8.05
N GLY A 111 -2.06 -11.63 -8.18
CA GLY A 111 -3.43 -11.60 -8.69
C GLY A 111 -3.67 -12.69 -9.73
N TYR A 112 -4.87 -13.26 -9.69
CA TYR A 112 -5.36 -14.26 -10.64
C TYR A 112 -5.97 -13.62 -11.90
N GLY A 113 -6.27 -12.31 -11.89
CA GLY A 113 -6.96 -11.62 -12.98
C GLY A 113 -8.48 -11.50 -12.79
N ASP A 114 -9.01 -11.92 -11.64
CA ASP A 114 -10.45 -12.00 -11.35
C ASP A 114 -11.02 -10.79 -10.59
N GLY A 115 -10.17 -9.93 -10.03
CA GLY A 115 -10.56 -8.80 -9.20
C GLY A 115 -10.75 -9.12 -7.72
N TYR A 116 -10.64 -10.38 -7.30
CA TYR A 116 -10.80 -10.83 -5.92
C TYR A 116 -9.47 -11.15 -5.23
N SER A 117 -8.44 -11.38 -6.02
CA SER A 117 -7.08 -11.68 -5.60
C SER A 117 -6.19 -10.44 -5.75
N HIS A 118 -5.20 -10.26 -4.86
CA HIS A 118 -4.52 -8.96 -4.68
C HIS A 118 -3.03 -9.09 -4.33
N ASN A 119 -2.29 -8.00 -4.42
CA ASN A 119 -0.97 -7.89 -3.79
C ASN A 119 -1.06 -8.15 -2.28
N LEU A 120 -2.00 -7.48 -1.60
CA LEU A 120 -2.26 -7.72 -0.19
C LEU A 120 -3.74 -7.62 0.14
N TYR A 121 -4.26 -8.62 0.85
CA TYR A 121 -5.55 -8.59 1.52
C TYR A 121 -5.37 -8.74 3.03
N ILE A 122 -5.62 -7.65 3.76
CA ILE A 122 -5.67 -7.63 5.21
C ILE A 122 -7.13 -7.69 5.67
N GLY A 123 -7.50 -8.76 6.37
CA GLY A 123 -8.86 -8.96 6.90
C GLY A 123 -9.18 -8.02 8.07
N LYS A 124 -10.28 -8.31 8.79
CA LYS A 124 -10.72 -7.51 9.95
C LYS A 124 -9.76 -7.75 11.14
N VAL A 125 -8.64 -7.04 11.15
CA VAL A 125 -7.63 -7.07 12.22
C VAL A 125 -7.69 -5.81 13.10
N ALA A 126 -6.99 -5.83 14.24
CA ALA A 126 -6.93 -4.67 15.14
C ALA A 126 -6.22 -3.49 14.47
N LYS A 127 -5.01 -3.74 13.95
CA LYS A 127 -4.13 -2.71 13.40
C LYS A 127 -3.37 -3.23 12.20
N LEU A 128 -3.27 -2.40 11.17
CA LEU A 128 -2.30 -2.53 10.09
C LEU A 128 -1.30 -1.38 10.17
N TYR A 129 -0.01 -1.71 10.21
CA TYR A 129 1.09 -0.79 9.94
C TYR A 129 1.73 -1.18 8.61
N PHE A 130 1.55 -0.36 7.59
CA PHE A 130 2.09 -0.55 6.24
C PHE A 130 2.98 0.66 5.92
N ARG A 131 4.30 0.50 6.09
CA ARG A 131 5.27 1.60 5.97
C ARG A 131 6.45 1.30 5.08
N TYR A 132 6.94 2.28 4.33
CA TYR A 132 8.19 2.15 3.55
C TYR A 132 8.14 1.03 2.51
N ASN A 133 6.96 0.65 2.06
CA ASN A 133 6.77 -0.45 1.11
C ASN A 133 6.66 0.05 -0.32
N PHE A 134 6.83 -0.88 -1.26
CA PHE A 134 6.52 -0.68 -2.67
C PHE A 134 5.47 -1.71 -3.11
N SER A 135 4.25 -1.30 -3.46
CA SER A 135 3.23 -2.21 -3.99
C SER A 135 2.80 -1.76 -5.37
N HIS A 136 2.90 -2.63 -6.36
CA HIS A 136 2.71 -2.26 -7.76
C HIS A 136 2.18 -3.43 -8.59
N ASP A 137 1.64 -3.12 -9.76
CA ASP A 137 1.34 -4.09 -10.82
C ASP A 137 0.46 -5.27 -10.36
N ALA A 138 -0.49 -5.08 -9.45
CA ALA A 138 -1.47 -6.12 -9.14
C ALA A 138 -2.14 -6.60 -10.44
N ASN A 139 -2.15 -7.91 -10.68
CA ASN A 139 -2.75 -8.52 -11.86
C ASN A 139 -4.28 -8.57 -11.71
N VAL A 140 -4.91 -7.41 -11.95
CA VAL A 140 -6.28 -7.13 -11.51
C VAL A 140 -6.34 -7.19 -9.96
N GLY A 141 -7.40 -6.68 -9.33
CA GLY A 141 -7.45 -6.56 -7.87
C GLY A 141 -6.78 -5.29 -7.37
N HIS A 142 -6.19 -5.29 -6.16
CA HIS A 142 -5.72 -4.06 -5.50
C HIS A 142 -4.25 -4.15 -5.09
N ASN A 143 -3.56 -3.00 -5.10
CA ASN A 143 -2.21 -2.93 -4.55
C ASN A 143 -2.23 -3.02 -3.01
N LEU A 144 -3.31 -2.59 -2.35
CA LEU A 144 -3.60 -2.87 -0.94
C LEU A 144 -5.11 -2.92 -0.70
N LYS A 145 -5.62 -4.03 -0.14
CA LYS A 145 -6.95 -4.10 0.48
C LYS A 145 -6.81 -4.30 2.00
N SER A 146 -7.43 -3.43 2.80
CA SER A 146 -7.41 -3.56 4.26
C SER A 146 -8.77 -3.35 4.92
N ARG A 147 -9.20 -4.32 5.73
CA ARG A 147 -10.35 -4.23 6.62
C ARG A 147 -9.95 -3.99 8.09
N ALA A 148 -8.70 -3.61 8.36
CA ALA A 148 -8.22 -3.36 9.72
C ALA A 148 -8.94 -2.16 10.37
N LEU A 149 -9.20 -2.24 11.67
CA LEU A 149 -9.89 -1.18 12.45
C LEU A 149 -9.06 0.11 12.55
N TYR A 150 -7.74 -0.04 12.52
CA TYR A 150 -6.76 1.03 12.48
C TYR A 150 -5.78 0.77 11.33
N ASN A 151 -5.54 1.76 10.49
CA ASN A 151 -4.64 1.67 9.34
C ASN A 151 -3.62 2.80 9.39
N MET A 152 -2.34 2.47 9.53
CA MET A 152 -1.22 3.38 9.29
C MET A 152 -0.58 3.00 7.96
N ILE A 153 -0.94 3.71 6.89
CA ILE A 153 -0.44 3.51 5.54
C ILE A 153 0.44 4.72 5.24
N ALA A 154 1.75 4.62 5.51
CA ALA A 154 2.62 5.79 5.47
C ALA A 154 3.93 5.56 4.74
N TYR A 155 4.37 6.57 3.99
CA TYR A 155 5.69 6.60 3.35
C TYR A 155 5.92 5.42 2.40
N ASN A 156 4.87 4.96 1.73
CA ASN A 156 4.95 3.90 0.73
C ASN A 156 4.95 4.49 -0.68
N ARG A 157 5.27 3.63 -1.65
CA ARG A 157 4.99 3.88 -3.06
C ARG A 157 3.99 2.86 -3.59
N PHE A 158 2.96 3.37 -4.25
CA PHE A 158 2.02 2.63 -5.06
C PHE A 158 2.15 3.15 -6.49
N SER A 159 2.73 2.39 -7.41
CA SER A 159 2.87 2.83 -8.80
C SER A 159 3.08 1.65 -9.73
N SER A 160 2.11 1.37 -10.58
CA SER A 160 2.27 0.35 -11.63
C SER A 160 3.11 0.86 -12.81
N LEU A 161 3.82 -0.07 -13.45
CA LEU A 161 4.59 0.19 -14.67
C LEU A 161 3.65 0.41 -15.87
N ARG A 162 4.13 1.09 -16.91
CA ARG A 162 3.36 1.29 -18.15
C ARG A 162 3.22 -0.05 -18.90
N ALA A 163 2.13 -0.18 -19.65
CA ALA A 163 1.95 -1.30 -20.55
C ALA A 163 3.12 -1.40 -21.54
N GLY A 164 3.75 -2.57 -21.63
CA GLY A 164 4.87 -2.83 -22.55
C GLY A 164 6.28 -2.60 -22.00
N GLU A 165 6.45 -2.05 -20.78
CA GLU A 165 7.77 -1.97 -20.13
C GLU A 165 8.25 -3.36 -19.63
N THR A 166 9.55 -3.66 -19.70
CA THR A 166 10.12 -4.97 -19.30
C THR A 166 9.85 -5.29 -17.82
N GLY A 167 9.38 -6.50 -17.52
CA GLY A 167 8.86 -6.87 -16.18
C GLY A 167 7.34 -6.65 -16.04
N SER A 168 6.70 -6.08 -17.07
CA SER A 168 5.26 -6.03 -17.27
C SER A 168 4.89 -7.00 -18.39
N THR A 169 4.21 -8.09 -18.04
CA THR A 169 3.41 -8.84 -19.02
C THR A 169 2.00 -8.28 -18.93
N ALA A 170 1.71 -7.33 -19.81
CA ALA A 170 0.45 -6.59 -19.90
C ALA A 170 0.16 -5.57 -18.77
N ALA A 171 1.17 -5.06 -18.05
CA ALA A 171 1.11 -4.13 -16.90
C ALA A 171 -0.18 -4.29 -16.10
N GLY A 172 -0.14 -5.04 -15.00
CA GLY A 172 -1.33 -5.33 -14.19
C GLY A 172 -2.27 -4.13 -14.11
N LYS A 173 -3.57 -4.36 -14.29
CA LYS A 173 -4.59 -3.31 -14.26
C LYS A 173 -5.15 -3.23 -12.84
N PRO A 174 -4.46 -2.60 -11.86
CA PRO A 174 -5.01 -2.48 -10.53
C PRO A 174 -6.37 -1.77 -10.65
N SER A 175 -7.27 -2.20 -9.79
CA SER A 175 -8.54 -1.52 -9.54
C SER A 175 -8.24 -0.33 -8.65
N TYR A 176 -8.02 -0.55 -7.34
CA TYR A 176 -7.60 0.51 -6.42
C TYR A 176 -6.11 0.40 -6.08
N GLU A 177 -5.45 1.54 -5.93
CA GLU A 177 -4.11 1.62 -5.33
C GLU A 177 -4.19 1.30 -3.83
N ILE A 178 -5.20 1.89 -3.15
CA ILE A 178 -5.49 1.63 -1.74
C ILE A 178 -7.00 1.46 -1.57
N ASN A 179 -7.41 0.35 -0.98
CA ASN A 179 -8.79 0.03 -0.67
C ASN A 179 -8.99 -0.24 0.82
N VAL A 180 -9.78 0.61 1.48
CA VAL A 180 -10.16 0.50 2.90
C VAL A 180 -11.70 0.37 2.98
N PRO A 181 -12.25 -0.77 2.54
CA PRO A 181 -13.66 -0.93 2.19
C PRO A 181 -14.65 -0.69 3.32
N ASN A 182 -14.25 -0.93 4.57
CA ASN A 182 -15.11 -0.73 5.75
C ASN A 182 -14.69 0.45 6.63
N GLY A 183 -13.79 1.31 6.14
CA GLY A 183 -13.20 2.36 6.97
C GLY A 183 -12.46 1.82 8.20
N GLY A 184 -12.55 2.53 9.31
CA GLY A 184 -11.64 2.42 10.46
C GLY A 184 -10.74 3.66 10.53
N THR A 185 -10.18 3.97 11.70
CA THR A 185 -9.27 5.13 11.85
C THR A 185 -8.05 4.94 10.95
N THR A 186 -7.92 5.77 9.92
CA THR A 186 -7.01 5.54 8.81
C THR A 186 -6.14 6.76 8.51
N TYR A 187 -4.84 6.51 8.45
CA TYR A 187 -3.81 7.48 8.14
C TYR A 187 -3.16 7.07 6.82
N ILE A 188 -3.26 7.95 5.83
CA ILE A 188 -2.58 7.85 4.54
C ILE A 188 -1.62 9.04 4.51
N ILE A 189 -0.36 8.82 4.88
CA ILE A 189 0.60 9.92 5.12
C ILE A 189 1.88 9.74 4.31
N GLY A 190 2.30 10.77 3.56
CA GLY A 190 3.63 10.75 2.94
C GLY A 190 3.80 9.72 1.82
N ASN A 191 2.72 9.18 1.26
CA ASN A 191 2.80 8.16 0.20
C ASN A 191 2.92 8.80 -1.18
N VAL A 192 3.56 8.09 -2.10
CA VAL A 192 3.47 8.34 -3.54
C VAL A 192 2.48 7.36 -4.14
N ILE A 193 1.42 7.84 -4.76
CA ILE A 193 0.29 7.03 -5.24
C ILE A 193 0.04 7.37 -6.71
N MET A 194 0.36 6.45 -7.61
CA MET A 194 0.25 6.64 -9.05
C MET A 194 -0.66 5.57 -9.64
N GLN A 195 -1.72 6.01 -10.29
CA GLN A 195 -2.61 5.16 -11.07
C GLN A 195 -2.19 5.20 -12.55
N PRO A 196 -2.00 4.05 -13.22
CA PRO A 196 -1.65 4.02 -14.63
C PRO A 196 -2.83 4.42 -15.52
N ALA A 197 -2.53 4.87 -16.74
CA ALA A 197 -3.54 5.18 -17.76
C ALA A 197 -4.46 4.00 -18.09
N SER A 198 -3.93 2.78 -18.04
CA SER A 198 -4.71 1.54 -18.14
C SER A 198 -4.99 1.00 -16.74
N ASN A 199 -6.16 1.33 -16.20
CA ASN A 199 -6.64 0.83 -14.91
C ASN A 199 -8.03 0.19 -15.05
N ASN A 200 -8.44 -0.57 -14.03
CA ASN A 200 -9.78 -1.19 -13.99
C ASN A 200 -10.81 -0.38 -13.18
N ASN A 201 -10.37 0.65 -12.46
CA ASN A 201 -11.25 1.46 -11.64
C ASN A 201 -10.71 2.90 -11.55
N PRO A 202 -11.55 3.91 -11.82
CA PRO A 202 -11.09 5.30 -11.80
C PRO A 202 -10.77 5.84 -10.40
N ALA A 203 -11.10 5.14 -9.31
CA ALA A 203 -10.73 5.59 -7.98
C ALA A 203 -9.33 5.08 -7.59
N MET A 204 -8.49 5.96 -7.05
CA MET A 204 -7.14 5.60 -6.59
C MET A 204 -7.17 5.10 -5.14
N VAL A 205 -7.76 5.89 -4.25
CA VAL A 205 -8.05 5.54 -2.86
C VAL A 205 -9.55 5.40 -2.70
N SER A 206 -10.03 4.26 -2.16
CA SER A 206 -11.43 4.07 -1.78
C SER A 206 -11.55 3.80 -0.28
N TYR A 207 -12.50 4.49 0.36
CA TYR A 207 -12.75 4.42 1.78
C TYR A 207 -14.25 4.25 2.09
N GLY A 208 -14.56 3.16 2.79
CA GLY A 208 -15.90 2.88 3.30
C GLY A 208 -16.93 2.48 2.24
N GLU A 209 -16.51 2.09 1.02
CA GLU A 209 -17.45 1.78 -0.05
C GLU A 209 -18.28 0.51 0.16
N GLU A 210 -17.80 -0.45 0.96
CA GLU A 210 -18.54 -1.68 1.32
C GLU A 210 -19.26 -1.55 2.68
N GLY A 211 -19.44 -0.32 3.17
CA GLY A 211 -20.15 -0.01 4.41
C GLY A 211 -19.25 0.01 5.64
N VAL A 212 -19.47 0.98 6.53
CA VAL A 212 -18.62 1.23 7.71
C VAL A 212 -19.11 0.55 8.99
N GLY A 213 -20.40 0.17 9.06
CA GLY A 213 -20.98 -0.44 10.26
C GLY A 213 -20.80 0.43 11.51
N ASP A 214 -20.32 -0.16 12.59
CA ASP A 214 -20.02 0.47 13.89
C ASP A 214 -18.62 1.08 13.99
N ARG A 215 -17.86 1.07 12.88
CA ARG A 215 -16.44 1.43 12.89
C ARG A 215 -16.27 2.94 12.91
N LYS A 216 -15.15 3.37 13.49
CA LYS A 216 -14.69 4.76 13.35
C LYS A 216 -14.48 5.10 11.87
N THR A 217 -14.76 6.33 11.50
CA THR A 217 -14.61 6.80 10.11
C THR A 217 -13.61 7.93 9.94
N ASP A 218 -12.68 8.08 10.88
CA ASP A 218 -11.60 9.08 10.77
C ASP A 218 -10.67 8.73 9.60
N LEU A 219 -10.59 9.61 8.60
CA LEU A 219 -9.68 9.50 7.46
C LEU A 219 -8.78 10.74 7.36
N TYR A 220 -7.46 10.51 7.46
CA TYR A 220 -6.42 11.53 7.32
C TYR A 220 -5.57 11.23 6.10
N VAL A 221 -5.62 12.10 5.10
CA VAL A 221 -4.84 12.01 3.85
C VAL A 221 -3.89 13.20 3.84
N ILE A 222 -2.65 12.99 4.26
CA ILE A 222 -1.72 14.08 4.60
C ILE A 222 -0.42 13.94 3.82
N ASN A 223 0.04 15.01 3.18
CA ASN A 223 1.35 15.05 2.56
C ASN A 223 1.59 13.90 1.56
N ASN A 224 0.58 13.47 0.80
CA ASN A 224 0.78 12.46 -0.26
C ASN A 224 1.00 13.14 -1.61
N THR A 225 1.67 12.43 -2.51
CA THR A 225 1.77 12.82 -3.92
C THR A 225 0.95 11.83 -4.75
N PHE A 226 -0.16 12.28 -5.29
CA PHE A 226 -0.98 11.51 -6.20
C PHE A 226 -0.70 11.85 -7.66
N VAL A 227 -0.63 10.84 -8.52
CA VAL A 227 -0.47 10.96 -9.96
C VAL A 227 -1.51 10.11 -10.67
N ASN A 228 -2.43 10.75 -11.37
CA ASN A 228 -3.40 10.05 -12.21
C ASN A 228 -2.99 10.15 -13.68
N ASP A 229 -2.54 9.05 -14.26
CA ASP A 229 -2.23 8.98 -15.70
C ASP A 229 -3.48 8.65 -16.54
N GLU A 230 -4.63 8.38 -15.93
CA GLU A 230 -5.89 8.26 -16.66
C GLU A 230 -6.35 9.63 -17.17
N SER A 231 -6.48 9.76 -18.49
CA SER A 231 -6.73 11.03 -19.16
C SER A 231 -8.19 11.50 -19.15
N SER A 232 -9.15 10.60 -18.89
CA SER A 232 -10.59 10.87 -19.07
C SER A 232 -11.43 10.77 -17.80
N ARG A 233 -10.94 10.08 -16.76
CA ARG A 233 -11.63 9.88 -15.47
C ARG A 233 -10.63 10.07 -14.33
N GLY A 234 -11.03 9.68 -13.12
CA GLY A 234 -10.16 9.68 -11.96
C GLY A 234 -10.86 10.26 -10.74
N THR A 235 -10.72 9.58 -9.61
CA THR A 235 -11.04 10.16 -8.31
C THR A 235 -9.92 9.81 -7.34
N PHE A 236 -9.22 10.83 -6.85
CA PHE A 236 -8.05 10.62 -5.99
C PHE A 236 -8.44 9.96 -4.66
N VAL A 237 -9.48 10.47 -4.01
CA VAL A 237 -9.97 9.96 -2.73
C VAL A 237 -11.50 9.80 -2.75
N THR A 238 -11.96 8.59 -3.04
CA THR A 238 -13.37 8.22 -2.94
C THR A 238 -13.73 7.90 -1.50
N VAL A 239 -14.71 8.61 -0.97
CA VAL A 239 -15.29 8.41 0.35
C VAL A 239 -16.80 8.23 0.18
N ARG A 240 -17.33 7.11 0.68
CA ARG A 240 -18.77 6.80 0.58
C ARG A 240 -19.44 6.85 1.95
N ASN A 241 -19.62 5.71 2.59
CA ASN A 241 -20.47 5.55 3.78
C ASN A 241 -19.87 6.15 5.08
N ALA A 242 -18.87 7.01 4.98
CA ALA A 242 -18.19 7.63 6.11
C ALA A 242 -18.76 9.03 6.40
N ALA A 243 -19.32 9.20 7.60
CA ALA A 243 -19.93 10.47 8.03
C ALA A 243 -18.88 11.48 8.53
N THR A 244 -17.78 11.02 9.12
CA THR A 244 -16.71 11.92 9.59
C THR A 244 -16.04 12.60 8.39
N PRO A 245 -15.93 13.94 8.36
CA PRO A 245 -15.17 14.66 7.36
C PRO A 245 -13.72 14.18 7.26
N ALA A 246 -13.31 13.74 6.08
CA ALA A 246 -11.93 13.41 5.78
C ALA A 246 -11.07 14.69 5.80
N LYS A 247 -9.84 14.58 6.30
CA LYS A 247 -8.86 15.67 6.27
C LYS A 247 -7.85 15.42 5.15
N LEU A 248 -7.91 16.24 4.11
CA LEU A 248 -6.98 16.21 2.98
C LEU A 248 -6.09 17.44 3.09
N ILE A 249 -4.86 17.28 3.58
CA ILE A 249 -3.96 18.40 3.87
C ILE A 249 -2.59 18.20 3.23
N ASN A 250 -2.03 19.23 2.61
CA ASN A 250 -0.69 19.22 2.02
C ASN A 250 -0.48 18.15 0.94
N ASN A 251 -1.51 17.70 0.22
CA ASN A 251 -1.33 16.70 -0.84
C ASN A 251 -1.06 17.36 -2.19
N ILE A 252 -0.28 16.70 -3.04
CA ILE A 252 -0.23 16.98 -4.47
C ILE A 252 -1.22 16.06 -5.17
N PHE A 253 -2.09 16.62 -6.01
CA PHE A 253 -2.96 15.89 -6.90
C PHE A 253 -2.58 16.25 -8.34
N SER A 254 -1.90 15.34 -9.04
CA SER A 254 -1.47 15.49 -10.42
C SER A 254 -2.33 14.68 -11.39
N GLY A 255 -2.62 15.20 -12.58
CA GLY A 255 -3.41 14.51 -13.62
C GLY A 255 -4.88 14.95 -13.67
N GLY A 256 -5.75 14.30 -14.45
CA GLY A 256 -7.19 14.59 -14.49
C GLY A 256 -7.96 14.08 -13.26
N GLY A 257 -9.23 14.48 -13.09
CA GLY A 257 -10.15 13.85 -12.12
C GLY A 257 -10.49 14.66 -10.85
N THR A 258 -11.41 14.09 -10.07
CA THR A 258 -12.01 14.67 -8.86
C THR A 258 -11.16 14.41 -7.62
N VAL A 259 -10.86 15.44 -6.83
CA VAL A 259 -10.06 15.30 -5.59
C VAL A 259 -10.73 14.35 -4.60
N THR A 260 -12.02 14.58 -4.29
CA THR A 260 -12.76 13.69 -3.41
C THR A 260 -14.26 13.73 -3.67
N THR A 261 -14.96 12.63 -3.36
CA THR A 261 -16.43 12.53 -3.44
C THR A 261 -17.15 13.04 -2.20
N GLN A 262 -16.45 13.24 -1.08
CA GLN A 262 -17.08 13.73 0.14
C GLN A 262 -17.07 15.26 0.15
N SER A 263 -18.24 15.86 -0.05
CA SER A 263 -18.43 17.32 -0.06
C SER A 263 -18.07 17.98 1.28
N SER A 264 -18.19 17.25 2.39
CA SER A 264 -17.83 17.73 3.73
C SER A 264 -16.33 17.63 4.04
N ALA A 265 -15.51 17.09 3.14
CA ALA A 265 -14.07 16.90 3.38
C ALA A 265 -13.38 18.24 3.65
N VAL A 266 -12.54 18.27 4.68
CA VAL A 266 -11.73 19.43 5.03
C VAL A 266 -10.46 19.39 4.18
N GLN A 267 -10.37 20.30 3.22
CA GLN A 267 -9.22 20.44 2.34
C GLN A 267 -8.40 21.68 2.72
N LYS A 268 -7.08 21.53 2.88
CA LYS A 268 -6.18 22.64 3.22
C LYS A 268 -4.83 22.47 2.54
N THR A 269 -4.31 23.54 1.93
CA THR A 269 -2.96 23.57 1.32
C THR A 269 -2.65 22.36 0.43
N ASN A 270 -3.64 21.88 -0.33
CA ASN A 270 -3.39 20.88 -1.38
C ASN A 270 -3.00 21.60 -2.66
N TYR A 271 -2.08 21.02 -3.43
CA TYR A 271 -1.68 21.50 -4.74
C TYR A 271 -2.32 20.64 -5.83
N ARG A 272 -2.90 21.28 -6.85
CA ARG A 272 -3.55 20.61 -7.98
C ARG A 272 -2.90 21.06 -9.29
N SER A 273 -2.45 20.09 -10.09
CA SER A 273 -1.93 20.34 -11.44
C SER A 273 -2.40 19.25 -12.40
N VAL A 274 -2.73 19.61 -13.64
CA VAL A 274 -3.12 18.63 -14.67
C VAL A 274 -1.90 18.07 -15.39
N SER A 275 -0.94 18.91 -15.76
CA SER A 275 0.30 18.49 -16.43
C SER A 275 1.22 17.73 -15.49
N GLY A 276 1.37 18.22 -14.25
CA GLY A 276 2.23 17.65 -13.22
C GLY A 276 3.71 17.66 -13.58
N ASP A 277 4.48 18.56 -12.97
CA ASP A 277 5.92 18.62 -13.19
C ASP A 277 6.65 17.79 -12.11
N PHE A 278 7.25 16.67 -12.55
CA PHE A 278 8.07 15.79 -11.73
C PHE A 278 9.50 15.73 -12.27
N VAL A 279 10.48 15.49 -11.39
CA VAL A 279 11.91 15.45 -11.74
C VAL A 279 12.17 14.58 -12.97
N ASN A 280 11.61 13.36 -13.01
CA ASN A 280 11.61 12.53 -14.21
C ASN A 280 10.46 11.51 -14.16
N LYS A 281 9.26 11.95 -14.57
CA LYS A 281 8.08 11.07 -14.64
C LYS A 281 8.30 9.86 -15.55
N ALA A 282 9.05 10.02 -16.65
CA ALA A 282 9.34 8.93 -17.59
C ALA A 282 10.06 7.77 -16.90
N ALA A 283 10.99 8.07 -15.98
CA ALA A 283 11.74 7.12 -15.17
C ALA A 283 11.13 6.86 -13.78
N TYR A 284 9.90 7.30 -13.53
CA TYR A 284 9.21 7.21 -12.23
C TYR A 284 9.92 7.89 -11.05
N ASP A 285 10.74 8.89 -11.33
CA ASP A 285 11.15 9.84 -10.31
C ASP A 285 10.01 10.86 -10.10
N LEU A 286 9.09 10.48 -9.23
CA LEU A 286 7.87 11.23 -8.91
C LEU A 286 8.07 12.25 -7.78
N ARG A 287 9.32 12.69 -7.57
CA ARG A 287 9.59 13.88 -6.77
C ARG A 287 9.07 15.10 -7.54
N PRO A 288 8.33 16.03 -6.91
CA PRO A 288 7.86 17.23 -7.59
C PRO A 288 9.06 18.08 -8.02
N VAL A 289 8.92 18.80 -9.14
CA VAL A 289 9.88 19.87 -9.46
C VAL A 289 9.74 20.99 -8.43
N SER A 290 10.86 21.60 -8.05
CA SER A 290 10.87 22.72 -7.12
C SER A 290 10.06 23.91 -7.67
N GLY A 291 9.22 24.50 -6.82
CA GLY A 291 8.37 25.62 -7.18
C GLY A 291 7.70 26.23 -5.95
N THR A 292 7.44 27.54 -5.99
CA THR A 292 6.90 28.30 -4.86
C THR A 292 5.51 27.87 -4.40
N GLN A 293 4.78 27.13 -5.25
CA GLN A 293 3.47 26.55 -4.93
C GLN A 293 3.56 25.24 -4.14
N ILE A 294 4.75 24.65 -4.02
CA ILE A 294 4.99 23.36 -3.37
C ILE A 294 5.98 23.54 -2.21
N VAL A 295 7.10 24.21 -2.47
CA VAL A 295 8.19 24.42 -1.52
C VAL A 295 7.81 25.50 -0.51
N ASN A 296 7.94 25.20 0.78
CA ASN A 296 7.53 26.04 1.90
C ASN A 296 6.06 26.50 1.85
N ALA A 297 5.19 25.75 1.16
CA ALA A 297 3.79 26.14 0.92
C ALA A 297 2.78 25.37 1.78
N GLY A 298 3.22 24.36 2.53
CA GLY A 298 2.36 23.52 3.34
C GLY A 298 1.97 24.14 4.69
N SER A 299 0.88 23.66 5.25
CA SER A 299 0.41 24.02 6.60
C SER A 299 0.83 22.97 7.62
N ASN A 300 0.90 23.35 8.91
CA ASN A 300 0.93 22.35 9.98
C ASN A 300 -0.38 21.53 9.96
N PRO A 301 -0.34 20.20 9.75
CA PRO A 301 -1.54 19.38 9.68
C PRO A 301 -2.16 19.08 11.07
N GLY A 302 -1.47 19.44 12.16
CA GLY A 302 -1.96 19.25 13.53
C GLY A 302 -1.95 17.80 13.99
N THR A 303 -2.93 17.44 14.83
CA THR A 303 -3.09 16.10 15.39
C THR A 303 -4.42 15.47 14.99
N SER A 304 -4.46 14.14 15.02
CA SER A 304 -5.70 13.39 14.86
C SER A 304 -6.59 13.49 16.10
N SER A 305 -7.84 13.05 15.96
CA SER A 305 -8.78 12.89 17.08
C SER A 305 -8.23 12.00 18.21
N GLY A 306 -7.35 11.06 17.88
CA GLY A 306 -6.64 10.19 18.83
C GLY A 306 -5.30 10.75 19.34
N GLY A 307 -4.97 12.02 19.06
CA GLY A 307 -3.75 12.67 19.53
C GLY A 307 -2.48 12.36 18.73
N LEU A 308 -2.56 11.61 17.63
CA LEU A 308 -1.40 11.33 16.80
C LEU A 308 -1.01 12.57 15.99
N SER A 309 0.27 12.95 15.99
CA SER A 309 0.78 13.98 15.07
C SER A 309 0.57 13.56 13.62
N LEU A 310 0.01 14.47 12.81
CA LEU A 310 -0.22 14.26 11.38
C LEU A 310 0.95 14.76 10.53
N LYS A 311 1.98 15.35 11.14
CA LYS A 311 3.16 15.85 10.40
C LYS A 311 3.93 14.66 9.82
N ALA A 312 4.16 14.70 8.50
CA ALA A 312 5.03 13.73 7.84
C ALA A 312 6.48 13.90 8.30
N THR A 313 7.11 12.79 8.71
CA THR A 313 8.49 12.75 9.26
C THR A 313 9.44 11.88 8.44
N ALA A 314 8.95 11.28 7.36
CA ALA A 314 9.74 10.53 6.40
C ALA A 314 9.25 10.78 4.98
N SER A 315 10.08 10.41 4.02
CA SER A 315 9.75 10.34 2.60
C SER A 315 10.13 8.97 2.09
N TYR A 316 9.32 8.42 1.18
CA TYR A 316 9.64 7.15 0.53
C TYR A 316 10.96 7.26 -0.24
N LYS A 317 11.81 6.24 -0.14
CA LYS A 317 13.03 6.09 -0.93
C LYS A 317 12.93 4.81 -1.74
N HIS A 318 13.09 4.91 -3.05
CA HIS A 318 13.06 3.74 -3.92
C HIS A 318 14.36 2.93 -3.79
N THR A 319 14.32 1.59 -3.67
CA THR A 319 13.13 0.72 -3.54
C THR A 319 12.79 0.40 -2.09
N ALA A 320 11.50 0.38 -1.74
CA ALA A 320 10.95 -0.09 -0.47
C ALA A 320 11.77 0.36 0.76
N SER A 321 12.01 1.66 0.85
CA SER A 321 12.80 2.26 1.92
C SER A 321 12.30 3.67 2.24
N TYR A 322 13.00 4.38 3.11
CA TYR A 322 12.69 5.76 3.44
C TYR A 322 13.95 6.59 3.65
N ALA A 323 13.75 7.90 3.64
CA ALA A 323 14.65 8.89 4.18
C ALA A 323 13.92 9.69 5.26
N SER A 324 14.64 10.10 6.30
CA SER A 324 14.11 11.05 7.29
C SER A 324 13.71 12.35 6.60
N ARG A 325 12.57 12.91 6.99
CA ARG A 325 12.04 14.16 6.46
C ARG A 325 12.00 15.20 7.57
N SER A 326 12.86 16.21 7.45
CA SER A 326 12.82 17.44 8.24
C SER A 326 12.20 18.56 7.41
N THR A 327 11.58 19.54 8.07
CA THR A 327 11.21 20.79 7.42
C THR A 327 12.47 21.60 7.15
N LEU A 328 12.74 21.94 5.89
CA LEU A 328 14.01 22.56 5.49
C LEU A 328 13.97 24.09 5.44
N GLY A 329 12.79 24.68 5.20
CA GLY A 329 12.61 26.14 5.21
C GLY A 329 11.54 26.61 6.20
N GLY A 330 10.84 27.69 5.84
CA GLY A 330 9.87 28.35 6.72
C GLY A 330 8.60 27.54 7.00
N ALA A 331 8.26 26.58 6.14
CA ALA A 331 7.11 25.69 6.32
C ALA A 331 7.36 24.33 5.66
N ILE A 332 6.56 23.32 6.02
CA ILE A 332 6.64 22.00 5.40
C ILE A 332 6.24 22.07 3.91
N ASP A 333 6.88 21.29 3.06
CA ASP A 333 6.47 21.23 1.64
C ASP A 333 5.15 20.47 1.45
N ILE A 334 4.43 20.83 0.39
CA ILE A 334 3.26 20.08 -0.08
C ILE A 334 3.74 18.80 -0.77
N GLY A 335 3.08 17.68 -0.51
CA GLY A 335 3.38 16.38 -1.09
C GLY A 335 4.24 15.47 -0.20
N ALA A 336 4.66 14.35 -0.79
CA ALA A 336 5.37 13.25 -0.11
C ALA A 336 6.84 13.54 0.19
N TYR A 337 7.42 14.53 -0.48
CA TYR A 337 8.83 14.87 -0.39
C TYR A 337 9.01 16.27 0.18
N GLU A 338 10.07 16.46 0.97
CA GLU A 338 10.65 17.78 1.19
C GLU A 338 11.75 18.00 0.14
N ILE A 339 11.69 19.12 -0.56
CA ILE A 339 12.53 19.48 -1.69
C ILE A 339 13.48 20.61 -1.25
N GLN A 340 14.71 20.60 -1.76
CA GLN A 340 15.66 21.71 -1.66
C GLN A 340 15.63 22.54 -2.94
#